data_AF-A0A4U1BTI2-F1
#
_entry.id   AF-A0A4U1BTI2-F1
#
_cell.length_a   1.000
_cell.length_b   1.000
_cell.length_c   1.000
_cell.angle_alpha   90.00
_cell.angle_beta   90.00
_cell.angle_gamma   90.00
#
_symmetry.space_group_name_H-M   'P 1'
#
loop_
_entity.id
_entity.type
_entity.pdbx_description
1 polymer ?
#
loop_
_entity_poly.entity_id
_entity_poly.type
_entity_poly.pdbx_seq_one_letter_code
_entity_poly.pdbx_strand_id
1 'polypeptide(L)'
;MEHFRDITSFHSIGRVIDGRPKSLNDVVDYLNFLSQIIFCDTVSVSVLGPKEITDGTLDVVNKLIAMGVPPEFVSKYSYPEQSERILQRNRISNNLMHEWHVCFPMLESAKKEEFPKGYFEMLSGTVDIFKDVFIEGKPVSNYKSEIISSLDDDEYSYMIGLMFSNENLVNIIRKNFKERNIQDEHLYDFISKSRNKYNLLLSEDLKLAFTPTAARMLKNTETAHTLIDSYKEKMKVDPKQEMESLKVTGKQYEISIPSAIHMLLSQNSTSARALMDKALKTREALGWYRKEVLSDYNTLRFSGNPEDEIKLSNLLNASYRDITSILSANQGISKSSVFGYFSVDLSSFSSMTGSGKMLVSFLQWVRSKAIFSRNKESYLLTQELIYYMSKSEHEYQVAIQKLYVDLGGDFGDLILGN
;
A
#
# COMPACT_ATOMS: atom_id res chain seq x y z
N MET A 1 -13.96 0.25 -4.46
CA MET A 1 -12.67 0.62 -3.84
C MET A 1 -11.58 0.75 -4.90
N GLU A 2 -10.83 1.84 -4.86
CA GLU A 2 -9.73 2.15 -5.78
C GLU A 2 -8.41 2.23 -5.02
N HIS A 3 -7.33 1.83 -5.69
CA HIS A 3 -6.04 1.63 -5.04
C HIS A 3 -4.90 2.15 -5.91
N PHE A 4 -3.87 2.76 -5.33
CA PHE A 4 -2.64 3.15 -6.01
C PHE A 4 -1.49 2.25 -5.59
N ARG A 5 -0.83 1.61 -6.57
CA ARG A 5 0.24 0.66 -6.31
C ARG A 5 1.59 1.21 -6.77
N ASP A 6 2.59 1.06 -5.90
CA ASP A 6 3.96 1.45 -6.22
C ASP A 6 4.53 0.62 -7.38
N ILE A 7 5.19 1.29 -8.31
CA ILE A 7 5.71 0.70 -9.55
C ILE A 7 6.73 -0.43 -9.30
N THR A 8 7.57 -0.32 -8.26
CA THR A 8 8.55 -1.38 -7.95
C THR A 8 7.87 -2.64 -7.44
N SER A 9 6.81 -2.49 -6.64
CA SER A 9 5.98 -3.64 -6.25
C SER A 9 5.29 -4.29 -7.43
N PHE A 10 4.97 -3.50 -8.47
CA PHE A 10 4.36 -3.99 -9.69
C PHE A 10 5.35 -4.82 -10.52
N HIS A 11 6.62 -4.42 -10.59
CA HIS A 11 7.67 -5.20 -11.24
C HIS A 11 8.00 -6.49 -10.46
N SER A 12 7.88 -6.50 -9.13
CA SER A 12 7.99 -7.73 -8.32
C SER A 12 6.95 -8.78 -8.70
N ILE A 13 5.69 -8.36 -8.92
CA ILE A 13 4.62 -9.23 -9.45
C ILE A 13 5.04 -9.83 -10.79
N GLY A 14 5.56 -9.01 -11.71
CA GLY A 14 6.03 -9.47 -13.02
C GLY A 14 7.08 -10.58 -12.92
N ARG A 15 8.05 -10.43 -12.02
CA ARG A 15 9.09 -11.46 -11.78
C ARG A 15 8.51 -12.78 -11.28
N VAL A 16 7.51 -12.73 -10.40
CA VAL A 16 6.81 -13.94 -9.92
C VAL A 16 6.04 -14.62 -11.04
N ILE A 17 5.33 -13.86 -11.88
CA ILE A 17 4.59 -14.39 -13.03
C ILE A 17 5.53 -15.11 -14.00
N ASP A 18 6.72 -14.55 -14.20
CA ASP A 18 7.75 -15.12 -15.08
C ASP A 18 8.50 -16.31 -14.46
N GLY A 19 8.19 -16.71 -13.22
CA GLY A 19 8.85 -17.83 -12.55
C GLY A 19 10.30 -17.52 -12.12
N ARG A 20 10.59 -16.27 -11.80
CA ARG A 20 11.94 -15.78 -11.44
C ARG A 20 11.90 -14.76 -10.30
N PRO A 21 11.28 -15.09 -9.14
CA PRO A 21 11.30 -14.21 -7.98
C PRO A 21 12.73 -14.01 -7.46
N LYS A 22 13.09 -12.77 -7.12
CA LYS A 22 14.41 -12.45 -6.56
C LYS A 22 14.48 -12.59 -5.04
N SER A 23 13.34 -12.57 -4.36
CA SER A 23 13.26 -12.66 -2.91
C SER A 23 11.87 -13.11 -2.44
N LEU A 24 11.74 -13.45 -1.16
CA LEU A 24 10.44 -13.70 -0.54
C LEU A 24 9.49 -12.50 -0.65
N ASN A 25 10.04 -11.27 -0.63
CA ASN A 25 9.23 -10.05 -0.77
C ASN A 25 8.53 -9.96 -2.13
N ASP A 26 9.11 -10.54 -3.20
CA ASP A 26 8.44 -10.59 -4.50
C ASP A 26 7.16 -11.45 -4.42
N VAL A 27 7.24 -12.57 -3.70
CA VAL A 27 6.10 -13.48 -3.49
C VAL A 27 5.04 -12.80 -2.62
N VAL A 28 5.44 -12.10 -1.57
CA VAL A 28 4.52 -11.33 -0.73
C VAL A 28 3.83 -10.22 -1.53
N ASP A 29 4.58 -9.49 -2.38
CA ASP A 29 4.01 -8.48 -3.28
C ASP A 29 2.97 -9.11 -4.23
N TYR A 30 3.28 -10.28 -4.80
CA TYR A 30 2.33 -11.03 -5.63
C TYR A 30 1.06 -11.42 -4.86
N LEU A 31 1.19 -12.00 -3.68
CA LEU A 31 0.05 -12.40 -2.84
C LEU A 31 -0.80 -11.19 -2.39
N ASN A 32 -0.17 -10.05 -2.10
CA ASN A 32 -0.84 -8.79 -1.84
C ASN A 32 -1.63 -8.31 -3.07
N PHE A 33 -1.07 -8.47 -4.28
CA PHE A 33 -1.79 -8.15 -5.52
C PHE A 33 -3.00 -9.04 -5.75
N LEU A 34 -2.89 -10.33 -5.47
CA LEU A 34 -4.03 -11.24 -5.54
C LEU A 34 -5.13 -10.86 -4.55
N SER A 35 -4.77 -10.37 -3.36
CA SER A 35 -5.74 -9.80 -2.41
C SER A 35 -6.42 -8.55 -2.98
N GLN A 36 -5.67 -7.68 -3.67
CA GLN A 36 -6.23 -6.52 -4.37
C GLN A 36 -7.16 -6.94 -5.53
N ILE A 37 -6.83 -8.00 -6.27
CA ILE A 37 -7.73 -8.58 -7.27
C ILE A 37 -9.04 -9.01 -6.63
N ILE A 38 -9.02 -9.54 -5.42
CA ILE A 38 -10.25 -9.98 -4.75
C ILE A 38 -11.14 -8.80 -4.33
N PHE A 39 -10.55 -7.74 -3.77
CA PHE A 39 -11.30 -6.69 -3.06
C PHE A 39 -11.38 -5.32 -3.75
N CYS A 40 -10.39 -4.95 -4.57
CA CYS A 40 -10.38 -3.65 -5.25
C CYS A 40 -11.23 -3.70 -6.52
N ASP A 41 -11.76 -2.57 -6.97
CA ASP A 41 -12.37 -2.49 -8.31
C ASP A 41 -11.32 -2.13 -9.35
N THR A 42 -10.39 -1.25 -8.99
CA THR A 42 -9.30 -0.78 -9.85
C THR A 42 -8.00 -0.64 -9.05
N VAL A 43 -6.88 -0.98 -9.68
CA VAL A 43 -5.52 -0.69 -9.21
C VAL A 43 -4.85 0.26 -10.21
N SER A 44 -4.58 1.47 -9.77
CA SER A 44 -3.80 2.46 -10.51
C SER A 44 -2.31 2.23 -10.30
N VAL A 45 -1.54 2.26 -11.39
CA VAL A 45 -0.07 2.17 -11.35
C VAL A 45 0.54 3.34 -12.14
N SER A 46 1.62 3.91 -11.61
CA SER A 46 2.37 4.93 -12.34
C SER A 46 3.09 4.32 -13.54
N VAL A 47 3.09 5.07 -14.64
CA VAL A 47 3.88 4.80 -15.85
C VAL A 47 4.86 5.94 -16.16
N LEU A 48 5.05 6.86 -15.22
CA LEU A 48 6.01 7.96 -15.33
C LEU A 48 7.40 7.47 -14.92
N GLY A 49 8.36 7.71 -15.80
CA GLY A 49 9.74 7.31 -15.63
C GLY A 49 10.42 7.03 -16.96
N PRO A 50 11.67 6.57 -16.92
CA PRO A 50 12.42 6.21 -18.12
C PRO A 50 11.75 5.09 -18.89
N LYS A 51 11.96 5.06 -20.21
CA LYS A 51 11.36 4.08 -21.13
C LYS A 51 11.44 2.64 -20.64
N GLU A 52 12.57 2.21 -20.09
CA GLU A 52 12.75 0.84 -19.59
C GLU A 52 11.78 0.48 -18.45
N ILE A 53 11.51 1.43 -17.55
CA ILE A 53 10.58 1.27 -16.43
C ILE A 53 9.14 1.26 -16.94
N THR A 54 8.81 2.16 -17.86
CA THR A 54 7.48 2.26 -18.46
C THR A 54 7.15 1.02 -19.29
N ASP A 55 8.05 0.59 -20.17
CA ASP A 55 7.90 -0.62 -20.99
C ASP A 55 7.78 -1.87 -20.10
N GLY A 56 8.60 -1.96 -19.04
CA GLY A 56 8.50 -3.04 -18.05
C GLY A 56 7.14 -3.07 -17.35
N THR A 57 6.60 -1.92 -16.95
CA THR A 57 5.25 -1.84 -16.35
C THR A 57 4.17 -2.29 -17.35
N LEU A 58 4.26 -1.87 -18.61
CA LEU A 58 3.31 -2.27 -19.65
C LEU A 58 3.38 -3.78 -19.95
N ASP A 59 4.57 -4.37 -19.96
CA ASP A 59 4.77 -5.81 -20.09
C ASP A 59 4.06 -6.58 -18.95
N VAL A 60 4.22 -6.15 -17.70
CA VAL A 60 3.51 -6.76 -16.57
C VAL A 60 1.98 -6.64 -16.71
N VAL A 61 1.46 -5.48 -17.15
CA VAL A 61 0.02 -5.32 -17.42
C VAL A 61 -0.45 -6.32 -18.47
N ASN A 62 0.27 -6.46 -19.58
CA ASN A 62 -0.10 -7.40 -20.64
C ASN A 62 -0.09 -8.85 -20.17
N LYS A 63 0.89 -9.23 -19.34
CA LYS A 63 0.96 -10.56 -18.71
C LYS A 63 -0.24 -10.82 -17.80
N LEU A 64 -0.62 -9.85 -16.96
CA LEU A 64 -1.79 -9.95 -16.10
C LEU A 64 -3.08 -10.13 -16.90
N ILE A 65 -3.25 -9.38 -18.00
CA ILE A 65 -4.38 -9.54 -18.91
C ILE A 65 -4.39 -10.95 -19.53
N ALA A 66 -3.24 -11.45 -19.99
CA ALA A 66 -3.11 -12.82 -20.50
C ALA A 66 -3.40 -13.88 -19.43
N MET A 67 -3.21 -13.55 -18.15
CA MET A 67 -3.57 -14.39 -17.01
C MET A 67 -5.07 -14.36 -16.67
N GLY A 68 -5.86 -13.47 -17.29
CA GLY A 68 -7.31 -13.38 -17.10
C GLY A 68 -7.76 -12.17 -16.27
N VAL A 69 -6.84 -11.29 -15.87
CA VAL A 69 -7.20 -10.03 -15.21
C VAL A 69 -7.93 -9.12 -16.21
N PRO A 70 -9.09 -8.53 -15.85
CA PRO A 70 -9.80 -7.62 -16.73
C PRO A 70 -8.92 -6.44 -17.16
N PRO A 71 -8.89 -6.04 -18.46
CA PRO A 71 -8.04 -4.95 -18.95
C PRO A 71 -8.25 -3.62 -18.21
N GLU A 72 -9.46 -3.36 -17.75
CA GLU A 72 -9.84 -2.17 -17.00
C GLU A 72 -9.44 -2.21 -15.51
N PHE A 73 -9.07 -3.39 -14.98
CA PHE A 73 -8.72 -3.53 -13.56
C PHE A 73 -7.41 -2.81 -13.23
N VAL A 74 -6.40 -2.89 -14.11
CA VAL A 74 -5.14 -2.14 -13.93
C VAL A 74 -5.20 -0.85 -14.73
N SER A 75 -5.43 0.26 -14.05
CA SER A 75 -5.45 1.59 -14.66
C SER A 75 -4.04 2.17 -14.69
N LYS A 76 -3.64 2.69 -15.85
CA LYS A 76 -2.38 3.45 -15.98
C LYS A 76 -2.68 4.86 -15.50
N TYR A 77 -2.05 5.27 -14.40
CA TYR A 77 -2.26 6.61 -13.88
C TYR A 77 -1.81 7.64 -14.90
N SER A 78 -2.78 8.42 -15.38
CA SER A 78 -2.54 9.51 -16.31
C SER A 78 -2.23 10.76 -15.50
N TYR A 79 -0.97 11.17 -15.54
CA TYR A 79 -0.54 12.38 -14.86
C TYR A 79 -1.23 13.59 -15.48
N PRO A 80 -1.59 14.60 -14.67
CA PRO A 80 -2.22 15.81 -15.18
C PRO A 80 -1.27 16.58 -16.10
N GLU A 81 -1.86 17.54 -16.82
CA GLU A 81 -1.15 18.51 -17.66
C GLU A 81 -0.03 19.22 -16.88
N GLN A 82 1.01 19.69 -17.58
CA GLN A 82 2.25 20.18 -16.94
C GLN A 82 2.02 21.23 -15.85
N SER A 83 1.11 22.19 -16.08
CA SER A 83 0.80 23.25 -15.11
C SER A 83 0.19 22.70 -13.82
N GLU A 84 -0.76 21.77 -13.93
CA GLU A 84 -1.41 21.12 -12.79
C GLU A 84 -0.45 20.15 -12.08
N ARG A 85 0.43 19.49 -12.82
CA ARG A 85 1.50 18.65 -12.25
C ARG A 85 2.46 19.47 -11.39
N ILE A 86 2.83 20.69 -11.82
CA ILE A 86 3.63 21.61 -11.00
C ILE A 86 2.88 22.00 -9.73
N LEU A 87 1.57 22.27 -9.81
CA LEU A 87 0.76 22.59 -8.62
C LEU A 87 0.70 21.40 -7.65
N GLN A 88 0.51 20.18 -8.16
CA GLN A 88 0.55 18.95 -7.36
C GLN A 88 1.92 18.74 -6.71
N ARG A 89 3.02 18.95 -7.46
CA ARG A 89 4.39 18.92 -6.95
C ARG A 89 4.58 19.87 -5.78
N ASN A 90 4.08 21.10 -5.91
CA ASN A 90 4.18 22.12 -4.87
C ASN A 90 3.39 21.71 -3.60
N ARG A 91 2.15 21.21 -3.76
CA ARG A 91 1.36 20.68 -2.63
C ARG A 91 2.10 19.56 -1.90
N ILE A 92 2.61 18.58 -2.64
CA ILE A 92 3.36 17.45 -2.07
C ILE A 92 4.65 17.91 -1.39
N SER A 93 5.38 18.87 -1.98
CA SER A 93 6.60 19.40 -1.37
C SER A 93 6.36 20.12 -0.05
N ASN A 94 5.21 20.78 0.11
CA ASN A 94 4.83 21.40 1.38
C ASN A 94 4.55 20.34 2.44
N ASN A 95 3.86 19.26 2.09
CA ASN A 95 3.63 18.13 3.00
C ASN A 95 4.95 17.48 3.43
N LEU A 96 5.87 17.24 2.47
CA LEU A 96 7.22 16.72 2.74
C LEU A 96 8.00 17.63 3.69
N MET A 97 7.97 18.95 3.46
CA MET A 97 8.65 19.94 4.32
C MET A 97 8.21 19.80 5.77
N HIS A 98 6.90 19.73 6.03
CA HIS A 98 6.38 19.58 7.39
C HIS A 98 6.80 18.25 8.02
N GLU A 99 6.70 17.15 7.27
CA GLU A 99 7.04 15.82 7.78
C GLU A 99 8.54 15.69 8.09
N TRP A 100 9.40 16.08 7.16
CA TRP A 100 10.85 15.95 7.29
C TRP A 100 11.47 16.96 8.25
N HIS A 101 10.75 18.02 8.58
CA HIS A 101 11.11 18.87 9.72
C HIS A 101 11.06 18.07 11.05
N VAL A 102 10.08 17.17 11.19
CA VAL A 102 9.87 16.35 12.38
C VAL A 102 10.69 15.06 12.34
N CYS A 103 10.67 14.37 11.19
CA CYS A 103 11.33 13.08 10.98
C CYS A 103 11.99 13.03 9.61
N PHE A 104 13.27 13.38 9.56
CA PHE A 104 14.05 13.17 8.35
C PHE A 104 14.47 11.69 8.24
N PRO A 105 14.25 11.04 7.07
CA PRO A 105 14.54 9.61 6.90
C PRO A 105 16.02 9.32 7.18
N MET A 106 16.32 8.20 7.85
CA MET A 106 17.69 7.69 7.88
C MET A 106 18.10 7.26 6.47
N LEU A 107 19.34 7.52 6.09
CA LEU A 107 19.88 7.19 4.77
C LEU A 107 20.97 6.13 4.90
N GLU A 108 20.92 5.14 4.02
CA GLU A 108 21.87 4.04 3.92
C GLU A 108 22.61 4.15 2.58
N SER A 109 23.78 3.53 2.44
CA SER A 109 24.46 3.43 1.15
C SER A 109 23.71 2.43 0.27
N ALA A 110 23.21 2.87 -0.89
CA ALA A 110 22.50 2.00 -1.83
C ALA A 110 23.48 1.39 -2.84
N LYS A 111 23.26 0.12 -3.18
CA LYS A 111 24.11 -0.60 -4.14
C LYS A 111 23.47 -0.63 -5.52
N LYS A 112 24.29 -0.67 -6.58
CA LYS A 112 23.82 -0.66 -7.98
C LYS A 112 22.87 -1.82 -8.29
N GLU A 113 23.10 -2.97 -7.68
CA GLU A 113 22.34 -4.21 -7.89
C GLU A 113 20.89 -4.12 -7.37
N GLU A 114 20.61 -3.14 -6.50
CA GLU A 114 19.28 -2.90 -5.93
C GLU A 114 18.35 -2.15 -6.89
N PHE A 115 18.89 -1.58 -7.97
CA PHE A 115 18.12 -0.81 -8.95
C PHE A 115 17.80 -1.65 -10.20
N PRO A 116 16.71 -1.33 -10.91
CA PRO A 116 16.49 -1.86 -12.25
C PRO A 116 17.70 -1.56 -13.16
N LYS A 117 17.94 -2.45 -14.13
CA LYS A 117 18.99 -2.25 -15.13
C LYS A 117 18.79 -0.89 -15.81
N GLY A 118 19.89 -0.19 -16.11
CA GLY A 118 19.88 1.13 -16.74
C GLY A 118 19.41 2.30 -15.86
N TYR A 119 18.64 2.04 -14.80
CA TYR A 119 18.08 3.08 -13.94
C TYR A 119 19.14 3.72 -13.04
N PHE A 120 20.13 2.95 -12.56
CA PHE A 120 21.22 3.50 -11.76
C PHE A 120 22.04 4.53 -12.54
N GLU A 121 22.34 4.25 -13.81
CA GLU A 121 23.04 5.16 -14.71
C GLU A 121 22.22 6.43 -15.00
N MET A 122 20.91 6.30 -15.22
CA MET A 122 20.02 7.45 -15.43
C MET A 122 20.00 8.39 -14.21
N LEU A 123 20.11 7.84 -12.99
CA LEU A 123 20.14 8.64 -11.77
C LEU A 123 21.43 9.45 -11.57
N SER A 124 22.51 9.21 -12.33
CA SER A 124 23.80 9.86 -12.08
C SER A 124 23.70 11.40 -12.16
N GLY A 125 23.03 11.92 -13.18
CA GLY A 125 22.83 13.38 -13.32
C GLY A 125 21.99 13.96 -12.19
N THR A 126 21.03 13.20 -11.67
CA THR A 126 20.24 13.60 -10.49
C THR A 126 21.12 13.64 -9.23
N VAL A 127 21.98 12.64 -9.05
CA VAL A 127 22.91 12.54 -7.92
C VAL A 127 23.90 13.70 -7.93
N ASP A 128 24.48 14.04 -9.08
CA ASP A 128 25.40 15.17 -9.21
C ASP A 128 24.74 16.50 -8.81
N ILE A 129 23.51 16.72 -9.25
CA ILE A 129 22.72 17.92 -8.89
C ILE A 129 22.40 17.95 -7.39
N PHE A 130 22.03 16.81 -6.80
CA PHE A 130 21.76 16.71 -5.36
C PHE A 130 23.03 16.91 -4.51
N LYS A 131 24.17 16.38 -4.95
CA LYS A 131 25.46 16.63 -4.33
C LYS A 131 25.77 18.12 -4.33
N ASP A 132 25.72 18.74 -5.50
CA ASP A 132 26.00 20.15 -5.70
C ASP A 132 25.14 21.04 -4.79
N VAL A 133 23.83 20.78 -4.73
CA VAL A 133 22.90 21.63 -3.98
C VAL A 133 22.89 21.30 -2.49
N PHE A 134 22.79 20.02 -2.10
CA PHE A 134 22.56 19.64 -0.70
C PHE A 134 23.85 19.45 0.11
N ILE A 135 24.95 19.04 -0.53
CA ILE A 135 26.23 18.79 0.13
C ILE A 135 27.18 19.98 -0.07
N GLU A 136 27.38 20.43 -1.32
CA GLU A 136 28.31 21.52 -1.65
C GLU A 136 27.71 22.93 -1.47
N GLY A 137 26.39 23.01 -1.31
CA GLY A 137 25.69 24.27 -1.03
C GLY A 137 25.54 25.20 -2.24
N LYS A 138 25.68 24.70 -3.47
CA LYS A 138 25.48 25.49 -4.69
C LYS A 138 24.03 26.00 -4.80
N PRO A 139 23.78 27.17 -5.42
CA PRO A 139 22.42 27.69 -5.58
C PRO A 139 21.53 26.82 -6.47
N VAL A 140 20.28 26.59 -6.06
CA VAL A 140 19.25 25.90 -6.86
C VAL A 140 19.02 26.58 -8.21
N SER A 141 19.20 27.91 -8.28
CA SER A 141 19.04 28.71 -9.50
C SER A 141 19.94 28.29 -10.67
N ASN A 142 20.98 27.51 -10.41
CA ASN A 142 21.89 27.00 -11.43
C ASN A 142 21.26 25.85 -12.26
N TYR A 143 20.20 25.21 -11.76
CA TYR A 143 19.62 23.99 -12.36
C TYR A 143 18.20 24.20 -12.88
N LYS A 144 17.88 25.42 -13.37
CA LYS A 144 16.53 25.78 -13.82
C LYS A 144 16.02 24.89 -14.96
N SER A 145 16.88 24.56 -15.93
CA SER A 145 16.57 23.67 -17.05
C SER A 145 16.20 22.28 -16.56
N GLU A 146 17.01 21.72 -15.66
CA GLU A 146 16.90 20.36 -15.14
C GLU A 146 15.66 20.23 -14.25
N ILE A 147 15.31 21.26 -13.48
CA ILE A 147 14.05 21.33 -12.70
C ILE A 147 12.80 21.29 -13.61
N ILE A 148 12.90 21.88 -14.81
CA ILE A 148 11.80 21.86 -15.79
C ILE A 148 11.75 20.48 -16.45
N SER A 149 12.88 20.01 -16.98
CA SER A 149 13.00 18.69 -17.63
C SER A 149 12.64 17.53 -16.70
N SER A 150 12.85 17.68 -15.39
CA SER A 150 12.48 16.63 -14.43
C SER A 150 10.98 16.33 -14.38
N LEU A 151 10.11 17.19 -14.92
CA LEU A 151 8.66 16.92 -14.96
C LEU A 151 8.31 15.67 -15.77
N ASP A 152 9.16 15.31 -16.73
CA ASP A 152 8.99 14.15 -17.61
C ASP A 152 9.61 12.88 -17.02
N ASP A 153 10.46 13.00 -15.99
CA ASP A 153 11.08 11.89 -15.26
C ASP A 153 11.90 10.91 -16.13
N ASP A 154 12.51 11.41 -17.20
CA ASP A 154 13.24 10.60 -18.20
C ASP A 154 14.76 10.82 -18.12
N GLU A 155 15.25 12.01 -18.47
CA GLU A 155 16.68 12.35 -18.35
C GLU A 155 17.07 12.67 -16.90
N TYR A 156 16.19 13.38 -16.19
CA TYR A 156 16.37 13.77 -14.80
C TYR A 156 15.21 13.26 -13.97
N SER A 157 15.51 12.78 -12.76
CA SER A 157 14.47 12.29 -11.85
C SER A 157 13.53 13.42 -11.45
N TYR A 158 12.22 13.14 -11.45
CA TYR A 158 11.18 14.02 -10.91
C TYR A 158 11.48 14.52 -9.50
N MET A 159 12.28 13.78 -8.74
CA MET A 159 12.73 14.18 -7.40
C MET A 159 13.49 15.52 -7.41
N ILE A 160 14.18 15.91 -8.49
CA ILE A 160 14.85 17.21 -8.58
C ILE A 160 13.83 18.34 -8.41
N GLY A 161 12.85 18.39 -9.29
CA GLY A 161 11.82 19.42 -9.24
C GLY A 161 11.00 19.37 -7.96
N LEU A 162 10.81 18.19 -7.36
CA LEU A 162 10.07 18.05 -6.10
C LEU A 162 10.85 18.57 -4.90
N MET A 163 12.14 18.27 -4.79
CA MET A 163 12.95 18.71 -3.65
C MET A 163 13.30 20.19 -3.72
N PHE A 164 13.33 20.75 -4.92
CA PHE A 164 13.68 22.15 -5.16
C PHE A 164 12.48 23.09 -5.31
N SER A 165 11.24 22.59 -5.24
CA SER A 165 10.04 23.42 -5.37
C SER A 165 9.77 24.32 -4.16
N ASN A 166 10.41 24.05 -3.02
CA ASN A 166 10.25 24.81 -1.79
C ASN A 166 11.61 25.08 -1.13
N GLU A 167 11.95 26.35 -0.93
CA GLU A 167 13.22 26.77 -0.33
C GLU A 167 13.41 26.27 1.10
N ASN A 168 12.33 26.22 1.89
CA ASN A 168 12.40 25.69 3.26
C ASN A 168 12.67 24.19 3.26
N LEU A 169 12.10 23.44 2.31
CA LEU A 169 12.41 22.02 2.14
C LEU A 169 13.90 21.81 1.82
N VAL A 170 14.44 22.61 0.90
CA VAL A 170 15.88 22.59 0.57
C VAL A 170 16.74 22.85 1.81
N ASN A 171 16.37 23.82 2.63
CA ASN A 171 17.10 24.15 3.85
C ASN A 171 17.02 23.03 4.90
N ILE A 172 15.87 22.37 5.04
CA ILE A 172 15.70 21.21 5.93
C ILE A 172 16.59 20.05 5.47
N ILE A 173 16.61 19.74 4.17
CA ILE A 173 17.44 18.66 3.60
C ILE A 173 18.92 18.97 3.84
N ARG A 174 19.39 20.18 3.48
CA ARG A 174 20.78 20.62 3.70
C ARG A 174 21.21 20.48 5.14
N LYS A 175 20.37 20.96 6.07
CA LYS A 175 20.67 20.89 7.50
C LYS A 175 20.84 19.44 7.95
N ASN A 176 19.91 18.56 7.57
CA ASN A 176 19.99 17.14 7.93
C ASN A 176 21.19 16.44 7.28
N PHE A 177 21.51 16.76 6.03
CA PHE A 177 22.67 16.19 5.34
C PHE A 177 23.98 16.56 6.03
N LYS A 178 24.11 17.83 6.44
CA LYS A 178 25.26 18.31 7.20
C LYS A 178 25.36 17.67 8.59
N GLU A 179 24.25 17.61 9.32
CA GLU A 179 24.20 17.02 10.67
C GLU A 179 24.51 15.52 10.68
N ARG A 180 24.16 14.80 9.61
CA ARG A 180 24.35 13.35 9.48
C ARG A 180 25.58 12.95 8.65
N ASN A 181 26.41 13.92 8.25
CA ASN A 181 27.60 13.70 7.43
C ASN A 181 27.33 12.87 6.15
N ILE A 182 26.24 13.18 5.46
CA ILE A 182 25.80 12.47 4.26
C ILE A 182 26.83 12.63 3.13
N GLN A 183 27.16 11.52 2.48
CA GLN A 183 28.09 11.39 1.34
C GLN A 183 27.35 10.96 0.07
N ASP A 184 28.01 11.07 -1.09
CA ASP A 184 27.47 10.77 -2.43
C ASP A 184 26.74 9.41 -2.52
N GLU A 185 27.29 8.37 -1.88
CA GLU A 185 26.72 7.01 -1.86
C GLU A 185 25.31 6.89 -1.23
N HIS A 186 24.93 7.86 -0.39
CA HIS A 186 23.61 7.90 0.23
C HIS A 186 22.57 8.61 -0.65
N LEU A 187 22.99 9.33 -1.69
CA LEU A 187 22.08 10.13 -2.52
C LEU A 187 21.14 9.24 -3.33
N TYR A 188 21.59 8.05 -3.73
CA TYR A 188 20.76 7.05 -4.39
C TYR A 188 19.63 6.54 -3.47
N ASP A 189 19.93 6.25 -2.20
CA ASP A 189 18.92 5.86 -1.21
C ASP A 189 17.97 7.03 -0.90
N PHE A 190 18.51 8.25 -0.81
CA PHE A 190 17.67 9.45 -0.66
C PHE A 190 16.67 9.60 -1.80
N ILE A 191 17.10 9.44 -3.07
CA ILE A 191 16.20 9.48 -4.22
C ILE A 191 15.14 8.37 -4.13
N SER A 192 15.55 7.14 -3.78
CA SER A 192 14.65 5.99 -3.63
C SER A 192 13.57 6.22 -2.56
N LYS A 193 13.99 6.65 -1.35
CA LYS A 193 13.09 6.98 -0.23
C LYS A 193 12.19 8.16 -0.55
N SER A 194 12.73 9.18 -1.20
CA SER A 194 11.97 10.33 -1.68
C SER A 194 10.87 9.92 -2.66
N ARG A 195 11.18 9.03 -3.61
CA ARG A 195 10.22 8.53 -4.59
C ARG A 195 9.12 7.70 -3.94
N ASN A 196 9.46 6.83 -3.00
CA ASN A 196 8.47 6.08 -2.22
C ASN A 196 7.53 7.03 -1.46
N LYS A 197 8.11 8.06 -0.83
CA LYS A 197 7.33 9.06 -0.10
C LYS A 197 6.46 9.92 -1.01
N TYR A 198 6.97 10.29 -2.19
CA TYR A 198 6.19 10.95 -3.23
C TYR A 198 5.00 10.09 -3.67
N ASN A 199 5.19 8.80 -3.94
CA ASN A 199 4.10 7.91 -4.35
C ASN A 199 3.01 7.79 -3.28
N LEU A 200 3.40 7.73 -2.00
CA LEU A 200 2.46 7.77 -0.88
C LEU A 200 1.67 9.10 -0.86
N LEU A 201 2.33 10.25 -0.90
CA LEU A 201 1.66 11.56 -0.85
C LEU A 201 0.84 11.85 -2.11
N LEU A 202 1.28 11.33 -3.26
CA LEU A 202 0.51 11.37 -4.50
C LEU A 202 -0.79 10.57 -4.36
N SER A 203 -0.71 9.34 -3.83
CA SER A 203 -1.92 8.54 -3.60
C SER A 203 -2.91 9.24 -2.64
N GLU A 204 -2.41 9.98 -1.64
CA GLU A 204 -3.24 10.80 -0.77
C GLU A 204 -3.90 11.95 -1.52
N ASP A 205 -3.15 12.73 -2.32
CA ASP A 205 -3.70 13.81 -3.15
C ASP A 205 -4.80 13.28 -4.09
N LEU A 206 -4.67 12.03 -4.54
CA LEU A 206 -5.63 11.32 -5.38
C LEU A 206 -6.76 10.61 -4.61
N LYS A 207 -6.73 10.59 -3.27
CA LYS A 207 -7.69 9.86 -2.41
C LYS A 207 -7.74 8.35 -2.67
N LEU A 208 -6.57 7.77 -2.94
CA LEU A 208 -6.38 6.35 -3.19
C LEU A 208 -5.63 5.70 -2.04
N ALA A 209 -6.05 4.48 -1.65
CA ALA A 209 -5.27 3.68 -0.71
C ALA A 209 -3.93 3.27 -1.36
N PHE A 210 -2.86 3.19 -0.57
CA PHE A 210 -1.51 2.93 -1.07
C PHE A 210 -0.96 1.59 -0.58
N THR A 211 -0.26 0.89 -1.48
CA THR A 211 0.51 -0.31 -1.14
C THR A 211 1.92 -0.17 -1.72
N PRO A 212 2.95 0.02 -0.88
CA PRO A 212 4.35 -0.10 -1.30
C PRO A 212 4.75 -1.58 -1.43
N THR A 213 5.98 -1.85 -1.87
CA THR A 213 6.56 -3.21 -1.78
C THR A 213 6.58 -3.71 -0.33
N ALA A 214 6.49 -5.02 -0.09
CA ALA A 214 6.62 -5.64 1.22
C ALA A 214 7.89 -5.20 1.97
N ALA A 215 9.04 -5.16 1.29
CA ALA A 215 10.31 -4.71 1.86
C ALA A 215 10.22 -3.26 2.41
N ARG A 216 9.61 -2.36 1.63
CA ARG A 216 9.40 -0.95 2.02
C ARG A 216 8.36 -0.81 3.13
N MET A 217 7.32 -1.64 3.15
CA MET A 217 6.31 -1.63 4.23
C MET A 217 6.95 -1.97 5.59
N LEU A 218 7.83 -2.98 5.63
CA LEU A 218 8.58 -3.34 6.83
C LEU A 218 9.45 -2.18 7.32
N LYS A 219 10.29 -1.62 6.43
CA LYS A 219 11.14 -0.46 6.76
C LYS A 219 10.32 0.77 7.20
N ASN A 220 9.17 1.03 6.58
CA ASN A 220 8.27 2.11 6.97
C ASN A 220 7.69 1.89 8.38
N THR A 221 7.30 0.65 8.69
CA THR A 221 6.75 0.28 10.00
C THR A 221 7.79 0.44 11.11
N GLU A 222 9.02 -0.02 10.87
CA GLU A 222 10.17 0.18 11.76
C GLU A 222 10.43 1.67 11.98
N THR A 223 10.53 2.45 10.91
CA THR A 223 10.75 3.90 10.98
C THR A 223 9.64 4.60 11.77
N ALA A 224 8.38 4.20 11.57
CA ALA A 224 7.25 4.76 12.31
C ALA A 224 7.31 4.40 13.80
N HIS A 225 7.75 3.20 14.18
CA HIS A 225 7.96 2.84 15.59
C HIS A 225 9.09 3.67 16.21
N THR A 226 10.24 3.76 15.53
CA THR A 226 11.38 4.58 15.99
C THR A 226 10.99 6.05 16.14
N LEU A 227 10.15 6.58 15.25
CA LEU A 227 9.62 7.94 15.33
C LEU A 227 8.75 8.13 16.57
N ILE A 228 7.79 7.23 16.81
CA ILE A 228 6.93 7.27 18.00
C ILE A 228 7.78 7.25 19.27
N ASP A 229 8.78 6.39 19.32
CA ASP A 229 9.66 6.25 20.49
C ASP A 229 10.53 7.49 20.69
N SER A 230 11.13 8.02 19.62
CA SER A 230 11.90 9.27 19.65
C SER A 230 11.07 10.48 20.07
N TYR A 231 9.80 10.54 19.64
CA TYR A 231 8.89 11.62 19.99
C TYR A 231 8.47 11.55 21.46
N LYS A 232 8.12 10.35 21.95
CA LYS A 232 7.86 10.11 23.38
C LYS A 232 9.04 10.55 24.24
N GLU A 233 10.25 10.23 23.80
CA GLU A 233 11.48 10.57 24.52
C GLU A 233 11.72 12.09 24.54
N LYS A 234 11.55 12.78 23.41
CA LYS A 234 11.82 14.22 23.28
C LYS A 234 10.75 15.11 23.89
N MET A 235 9.48 14.77 23.68
CA MET A 235 8.35 15.66 24.02
C MET A 235 7.64 15.27 25.32
N LYS A 236 7.86 14.05 25.85
CA LYS A 236 7.21 13.55 27.09
C LYS A 236 5.67 13.58 27.06
N VAL A 237 5.05 13.61 25.88
CA VAL A 237 3.61 13.55 25.65
C VAL A 237 3.32 12.36 24.75
N ASP A 238 2.10 11.80 24.82
CA ASP A 238 1.69 10.73 23.90
C ASP A 238 1.68 11.26 22.45
N PRO A 239 2.58 10.78 21.59
CA PRO A 239 2.70 11.27 20.22
C PRO A 239 1.49 10.97 19.35
N LYS A 240 0.60 10.05 19.74
CA LYS A 240 -0.47 9.57 18.86
C LYS A 240 -1.33 10.70 18.31
N GLN A 241 -1.85 11.58 19.17
CA GLN A 241 -2.73 12.67 18.73
C GLN A 241 -2.00 13.68 17.84
N GLU A 242 -0.76 14.01 18.17
CA GLU A 242 0.03 14.97 17.40
C GLU A 242 0.49 14.37 16.07
N MET A 243 0.94 13.11 16.04
CA MET A 243 1.34 12.40 14.82
C MET A 243 0.15 12.06 13.90
N GLU A 244 -1.05 11.84 14.46
CA GLU A 244 -2.31 11.74 13.70
C GLU A 244 -2.67 13.10 13.09
N SER A 245 -2.62 14.19 13.86
CA SER A 245 -2.89 15.54 13.33
C SER A 245 -1.87 15.99 12.28
N LEU A 246 -0.62 15.59 12.43
CA LEU A 246 0.49 15.93 11.54
C LEU A 246 0.65 14.93 10.38
N LYS A 247 -0.14 13.85 10.35
CA LYS A 247 -0.13 12.82 9.29
C LYS A 247 1.24 12.14 9.04
N VAL A 248 2.12 12.15 10.04
CA VAL A 248 3.58 11.92 9.88
C VAL A 248 3.93 10.47 9.50
N THR A 249 3.05 9.50 9.75
CA THR A 249 3.43 8.07 9.64
C THR A 249 3.00 7.37 8.38
N GLY A 250 2.13 7.97 7.55
CA GLY A 250 1.61 7.31 6.36
C GLY A 250 0.74 6.06 6.60
N LYS A 251 0.74 5.47 7.80
CA LYS A 251 -0.03 4.28 8.20
C LYS A 251 -1.53 4.44 8.00
N GLN A 252 -2.03 5.66 8.10
CA GLN A 252 -3.44 5.97 7.83
C GLN A 252 -3.85 5.80 6.36
N TYR A 253 -2.90 5.63 5.43
CA TYR A 253 -3.19 5.47 4.00
C TYR A 253 -3.01 4.03 3.50
N GLU A 254 -2.60 3.12 4.39
CA GLU A 254 -2.55 1.69 4.11
C GLU A 254 -3.97 1.11 3.98
N ILE A 255 -4.10 0.04 3.20
CA ILE A 255 -5.40 -0.62 3.06
C ILE A 255 -5.76 -1.30 4.38
N SER A 256 -6.81 -0.82 5.04
CA SER A 256 -7.43 -1.53 6.15
C SER A 256 -8.53 -2.45 5.61
N ILE A 257 -8.11 -3.52 4.91
CA ILE A 257 -8.99 -4.61 4.47
C ILE A 257 -8.37 -5.97 4.82
N PRO A 258 -9.21 -7.02 4.92
CA PRO A 258 -8.80 -8.42 4.85
C PRO A 258 -7.59 -8.74 3.94
N SER A 259 -6.52 -9.28 4.51
CA SER A 259 -5.50 -10.00 3.73
C SER A 259 -6.06 -11.36 3.31
N ALA A 260 -6.20 -11.61 2.00
CA ALA A 260 -6.66 -12.91 1.48
C ALA A 260 -5.53 -13.94 1.35
N ILE A 261 -4.30 -13.56 1.76
CA ILE A 261 -3.08 -14.38 1.63
C ILE A 261 -3.28 -15.78 2.21
N HIS A 262 -3.92 -15.85 3.38
CA HIS A 262 -4.14 -17.10 4.10
C HIS A 262 -5.02 -18.09 3.32
N MET A 263 -6.08 -17.59 2.69
CA MET A 263 -6.95 -18.39 1.84
C MET A 263 -6.24 -18.79 0.55
N LEU A 264 -5.39 -17.93 -0.01
CA LEU A 264 -4.62 -18.25 -1.21
C LEU A 264 -3.61 -19.38 -0.92
N LEU A 265 -2.95 -19.33 0.24
CA LEU A 265 -1.95 -20.30 0.70
C LEU A 265 -2.56 -21.57 1.35
N SER A 266 -3.83 -21.57 1.76
CA SER A 266 -4.47 -22.72 2.44
C SER A 266 -4.63 -23.97 1.57
N GLN A 267 -4.46 -23.84 0.25
CA GLN A 267 -4.47 -24.95 -0.70
C GLN A 267 -3.13 -24.96 -1.43
N ASN A 268 -2.58 -26.15 -1.68
CA ASN A 268 -1.27 -26.43 -2.32
C ASN A 268 -1.15 -25.91 -3.77
N SER A 269 -1.37 -24.61 -3.99
CA SER A 269 -1.20 -23.96 -5.28
C SER A 269 0.29 -23.74 -5.49
N THR A 270 0.84 -24.31 -6.55
CA THR A 270 2.30 -24.32 -6.80
C THR A 270 2.72 -23.40 -7.94
N SER A 271 1.79 -22.67 -8.57
CA SER A 271 2.11 -21.77 -9.68
C SER A 271 1.41 -20.42 -9.57
N ALA A 272 2.02 -19.39 -10.16
CA ALA A 272 1.44 -18.06 -10.24
C ALA A 272 0.05 -18.10 -10.87
N ARG A 273 -0.12 -18.84 -11.98
CA ARG A 273 -1.42 -18.96 -12.66
C ARG A 273 -2.50 -19.59 -11.80
N ALA A 274 -2.22 -20.70 -11.12
CA ALA A 274 -3.19 -21.34 -10.24
C ALA A 274 -3.67 -20.40 -9.11
N LEU A 275 -2.75 -19.61 -8.54
CA LEU A 275 -3.07 -18.61 -7.53
C LEU A 275 -3.91 -17.45 -8.11
N MET A 276 -3.62 -17.02 -9.34
CA MET A 276 -4.40 -15.98 -10.05
C MET A 276 -5.83 -16.45 -10.34
N ASP A 277 -5.99 -17.64 -10.92
CA ASP A 277 -7.30 -18.21 -11.24
C ASP A 277 -8.17 -18.34 -9.99
N LYS A 278 -7.54 -18.72 -8.86
CA LYS A 278 -8.20 -18.74 -7.55
C LYS A 278 -8.61 -17.35 -7.09
N ALA A 279 -7.74 -16.35 -7.20
CA ALA A 279 -8.07 -14.97 -6.83
C ALA A 279 -9.22 -14.41 -7.67
N LEU A 280 -9.24 -14.67 -8.99
CA LEU A 280 -10.31 -14.26 -9.89
C LEU A 280 -11.64 -14.96 -9.56
N LYS A 281 -11.61 -16.26 -9.29
CA LYS A 281 -12.81 -16.99 -8.83
C LYS A 281 -13.35 -16.43 -7.51
N THR A 282 -12.47 -16.12 -6.56
CA THR A 282 -12.86 -15.48 -5.30
C THR A 282 -13.41 -14.06 -5.52
N ARG A 283 -12.81 -13.28 -6.42
CA ARG A 283 -13.28 -11.93 -6.82
C ARG A 283 -14.73 -11.96 -7.32
N GLU A 284 -15.09 -12.96 -8.11
CA GLU A 284 -16.47 -13.15 -8.61
C GLU A 284 -17.41 -13.52 -7.47
N ALA A 285 -17.03 -14.50 -6.64
CA ALA A 285 -17.82 -14.94 -5.50
C ALA A 285 -18.10 -13.80 -4.49
N LEU A 286 -17.15 -12.88 -4.30
CA LEU A 286 -17.26 -11.73 -3.39
C LEU A 286 -17.77 -10.45 -4.05
N GLY A 287 -18.39 -10.54 -5.23
CA GLY A 287 -18.92 -9.38 -5.93
C GLY A 287 -19.91 -8.55 -5.10
N TRP A 288 -20.71 -9.19 -4.23
CA TRP A 288 -21.63 -8.50 -3.33
C TRP A 288 -20.88 -7.64 -2.29
N TYR A 289 -19.82 -8.18 -1.69
CA TYR A 289 -19.05 -7.49 -0.65
C TYR A 289 -18.38 -6.23 -1.21
N ARG A 290 -17.82 -6.32 -2.42
CA ARG A 290 -17.26 -5.16 -3.11
C ARG A 290 -18.30 -4.07 -3.39
N LYS A 291 -19.47 -4.46 -3.90
CA LYS A 291 -20.53 -3.52 -4.31
C LYS A 291 -21.30 -2.90 -3.16
N GLU A 292 -21.49 -3.62 -2.06
CA GLU A 292 -22.36 -3.18 -0.96
C GLU A 292 -21.60 -2.72 0.27
N VAL A 293 -20.35 -3.17 0.48
CA VAL A 293 -19.55 -2.86 1.67
C VAL A 293 -18.35 -1.98 1.33
N LEU A 294 -17.66 -2.26 0.22
CA LEU A 294 -16.42 -1.56 -0.14
C LEU A 294 -16.61 -0.45 -1.19
N SER A 295 -17.83 -0.21 -1.67
CA SER A 295 -18.11 0.79 -2.71
C SER A 295 -17.70 2.20 -2.27
N ASP A 296 -18.03 2.54 -1.02
CA ASP A 296 -17.83 3.87 -0.45
C ASP A 296 -16.51 3.98 0.32
N TYR A 297 -15.66 2.94 0.26
CA TYR A 297 -14.46 2.84 1.08
C TYR A 297 -13.56 4.07 0.95
N ASN A 298 -13.17 4.44 -0.27
CA ASN A 298 -12.29 5.60 -0.51
C ASN A 298 -12.96 6.90 -0.05
N THR A 299 -14.24 7.09 -0.37
CA THR A 299 -15.00 8.28 0.02
C THR A 299 -15.01 8.47 1.53
N LEU A 300 -15.29 7.42 2.29
CA LEU A 300 -15.33 7.47 3.75
C LEU A 300 -13.92 7.58 4.35
N ARG A 301 -12.94 6.86 3.79
CA ARG A 301 -11.58 6.83 4.32
C ARG A 301 -10.85 8.16 4.17
N PHE A 302 -11.08 8.86 3.05
CA PHE A 302 -10.38 10.10 2.71
C PHE A 302 -11.23 11.36 2.89
N SER A 303 -12.36 11.28 3.62
CA SER A 303 -13.20 12.46 3.87
C SER A 303 -12.57 13.45 4.85
N GLY A 304 -11.70 12.96 5.74
CA GLY A 304 -11.12 13.75 6.84
C GLY A 304 -12.11 14.06 7.97
N ASN A 305 -13.31 13.47 7.96
CA ASN A 305 -14.30 13.60 9.01
C ASN A 305 -14.28 12.36 9.93
N PRO A 306 -14.06 12.52 11.26
CA PRO A 306 -14.13 11.42 12.21
C PRO A 306 -15.44 10.60 12.16
N GLU A 307 -16.56 11.24 11.82
CA GLU A 307 -17.86 10.55 11.69
C GLU A 307 -17.86 9.52 10.55
N ASP A 308 -17.15 9.79 9.46
CA ASP A 308 -17.04 8.88 8.33
C ASP A 308 -16.11 7.70 8.63
N GLU A 309 -15.06 7.91 9.44
CA GLU A 309 -14.22 6.82 9.93
C GLU A 309 -15.01 5.87 10.84
N ILE A 310 -15.83 6.44 11.74
CA ILE A 310 -16.77 5.68 12.58
C ILE A 310 -17.78 4.95 11.69
N LYS A 311 -18.31 5.59 10.65
CA LYS A 311 -19.25 4.98 9.70
C LYS A 311 -18.60 3.82 8.95
N LEU A 312 -17.38 3.97 8.46
CA LEU A 312 -16.62 2.92 7.78
C LEU A 312 -16.36 1.74 8.72
N SER A 313 -15.90 2.01 9.94
CA SER A 313 -15.69 0.99 10.97
C SER A 313 -16.99 0.23 11.28
N ASN A 314 -18.10 0.96 11.47
CA ASN A 314 -19.41 0.37 11.69
C ASN A 314 -19.90 -0.47 10.51
N LEU A 315 -19.64 -0.05 9.27
CA LEU A 315 -20.02 -0.79 8.06
C LEU A 315 -19.27 -2.12 7.96
N LEU A 316 -17.96 -2.11 8.19
CA LEU A 316 -17.13 -3.31 8.22
C LEU A 316 -17.53 -4.26 9.36
N ASN A 317 -17.78 -3.70 10.55
CA ASN A 317 -18.21 -4.46 11.74
C ASN A 317 -19.61 -5.05 11.59
N ALA A 318 -20.56 -4.30 11.02
CA ALA A 318 -21.92 -4.79 10.75
C ALA A 318 -21.88 -5.95 9.75
N SER A 319 -21.11 -5.80 8.67
CA SER A 319 -20.93 -6.85 7.66
C SER A 319 -20.40 -8.14 8.29
N TYR A 320 -19.39 -8.04 9.15
CA TYR A 320 -18.86 -9.19 9.89
C TYR A 320 -19.90 -9.86 10.80
N ARG A 321 -20.65 -9.06 11.57
CA ARG A 321 -21.71 -9.56 12.47
C ARG A 321 -22.82 -10.25 11.70
N ASP A 322 -23.24 -9.70 10.56
CA ASP A 322 -24.27 -10.26 9.70
C ASP A 322 -23.84 -11.61 9.13
N ILE A 323 -22.63 -11.70 8.59
CA ILE A 323 -22.02 -12.94 8.10
C ILE A 323 -22.00 -14.00 9.21
N THR A 324 -21.50 -13.63 10.40
CA THR A 324 -21.38 -14.54 11.55
C THR A 324 -22.74 -15.01 12.09
N SER A 325 -23.71 -14.11 12.18
CA SER A 325 -25.08 -14.39 12.66
C SER A 325 -25.80 -15.37 11.73
N ILE A 326 -25.70 -15.16 10.43
CA ILE A 326 -26.33 -16.00 9.42
C ILE A 326 -25.71 -17.40 9.39
N LEU A 327 -24.39 -17.51 9.59
CA LEU A 327 -23.68 -18.79 9.55
C LEU A 327 -23.86 -19.61 10.83
N SER A 328 -23.83 -18.96 12.00
CA SER A 328 -24.14 -19.62 13.29
C SER A 328 -25.59 -20.12 13.37
N ALA A 329 -26.55 -19.41 12.77
CA ALA A 329 -27.96 -19.84 12.72
C ALA A 329 -28.21 -21.04 11.78
N ASN A 330 -27.40 -21.23 10.74
CA ASN A 330 -27.63 -22.25 9.71
C ASN A 330 -26.75 -23.51 9.85
N GLN A 331 -25.67 -23.48 10.64
CA GLN A 331 -24.73 -24.60 10.76
C GLN A 331 -24.54 -25.15 12.18
N GLY A 332 -25.24 -24.62 13.19
CA GLY A 332 -25.04 -25.06 14.58
C GLY A 332 -23.63 -24.79 15.11
N ILE A 333 -22.83 -23.98 14.41
CA ILE A 333 -21.49 -23.58 14.81
C ILE A 333 -21.63 -22.63 16.00
N SER A 334 -21.05 -23.02 17.13
CA SER A 334 -21.03 -22.23 18.36
C SER A 334 -20.52 -20.81 18.09
N LYS A 335 -21.21 -19.80 18.61
CA LYS A 335 -20.77 -18.39 18.60
C LYS A 335 -19.34 -18.19 19.15
N SER A 336 -18.83 -19.14 19.94
CA SER A 336 -17.53 -19.06 20.61
C SER A 336 -16.31 -19.45 19.75
N SER A 337 -16.49 -20.06 18.57
CA SER A 337 -15.37 -20.46 17.70
C SER A 337 -15.00 -19.42 16.63
N VAL A 338 -15.67 -18.25 16.63
CA VAL A 338 -15.50 -17.19 15.64
C VAL A 338 -14.86 -15.97 16.32
N PHE A 339 -13.56 -16.06 16.62
CA PHE A 339 -12.78 -14.92 17.11
C PHE A 339 -11.95 -14.30 15.98
N GLY A 340 -12.14 -13.00 15.79
CA GLY A 340 -11.40 -12.15 14.87
C GLY A 340 -11.96 -10.73 14.89
N TYR A 341 -11.53 -9.93 15.87
CA TYR A 341 -11.91 -8.52 16.01
C TYR A 341 -11.09 -7.66 15.04
N PHE A 342 -11.76 -6.87 14.22
CA PHE A 342 -11.28 -5.52 13.89
C PHE A 342 -11.65 -4.62 15.08
N SER A 343 -10.68 -4.41 15.98
CA SER A 343 -10.70 -3.52 17.16
C SER A 343 -11.96 -3.55 18.06
N VAL A 344 -11.79 -4.09 19.27
CA VAL A 344 -12.71 -3.91 20.39
C VAL A 344 -12.55 -2.51 20.98
N ASP A 345 -13.62 -1.72 21.07
CA ASP A 345 -13.86 -0.88 22.24
C ASP A 345 -15.16 -1.35 22.88
N LEU A 346 -15.07 -1.82 24.12
CA LEU A 346 -16.15 -2.44 24.90
C LEU A 346 -16.88 -1.42 25.81
N SER A 347 -16.75 -0.11 25.52
CA SER A 347 -17.24 0.94 26.42
C SER A 347 -18.62 1.56 26.09
N SER A 348 -19.37 1.07 25.10
CA SER A 348 -20.73 1.57 24.85
C SER A 348 -21.83 0.53 25.12
N PHE A 349 -22.06 0.30 26.41
CA PHE A 349 -23.30 -0.25 26.97
C PHE A 349 -24.43 0.81 26.93
N SER A 350 -25.68 0.36 27.03
CA SER A 350 -26.85 1.14 27.47
C SER A 350 -27.36 2.29 26.59
N SER A 351 -28.02 1.96 25.48
CA SER A 351 -29.29 2.59 25.14
C SER A 351 -30.01 1.74 24.10
N MET A 352 -31.32 1.97 23.92
CA MET A 352 -32.20 1.42 22.88
C MET A 352 -33.18 0.34 23.33
N THR A 353 -33.96 0.69 24.35
CA THR A 353 -35.41 0.48 24.33
C THR A 353 -36.03 1.34 23.20
N GLY A 354 -36.94 0.77 22.40
CA GLY A 354 -37.73 1.52 21.39
C GLY A 354 -38.06 0.71 20.14
N SER A 355 -39.30 0.26 20.05
CA SER A 355 -39.92 -0.72 19.13
C SER A 355 -39.95 -0.40 17.61
N GLY A 356 -39.18 0.59 17.13
CA GLY A 356 -39.03 0.86 15.69
C GLY A 356 -37.84 0.15 15.02
N LYS A 357 -36.76 -0.11 15.79
CA LYS A 357 -35.53 -0.72 15.25
C LYS A 357 -35.64 -2.22 14.97
N MET A 358 -36.57 -2.90 15.64
CA MET A 358 -36.76 -4.35 15.52
C MET A 358 -37.36 -4.76 14.17
N LEU A 359 -38.20 -3.91 13.57
CA LEU A 359 -38.79 -4.13 12.25
C LEU A 359 -37.77 -3.89 11.13
N VAL A 360 -36.94 -2.85 11.26
CA VAL A 360 -35.83 -2.57 10.33
C VAL A 360 -34.78 -3.67 10.40
N SER A 361 -34.39 -4.12 11.59
CA SER A 361 -33.46 -5.23 11.76
C SER A 361 -34.03 -6.57 11.29
N PHE A 362 -35.33 -6.80 11.43
CA PHE A 362 -36.00 -7.98 10.88
C PHE A 362 -36.05 -7.95 9.34
N LEU A 363 -36.40 -6.81 8.73
CA LEU A 363 -36.41 -6.66 7.27
C LEU A 363 -34.99 -6.75 6.68
N GLN A 364 -33.99 -6.17 7.35
CA GLN A 364 -32.58 -6.35 7.02
C GLN A 364 -32.19 -7.82 7.15
N TRP A 365 -32.55 -8.51 8.23
CA TRP A 365 -32.28 -9.94 8.40
C TRP A 365 -32.96 -10.80 7.33
N VAL A 366 -34.22 -10.52 6.96
CA VAL A 366 -34.93 -11.24 5.88
C VAL A 366 -34.26 -10.99 4.54
N ARG A 367 -33.88 -9.74 4.24
CA ARG A 367 -33.15 -9.38 3.01
C ARG A 367 -31.79 -10.08 2.99
N SER A 368 -31.01 -10.02 4.08
CA SER A 368 -29.72 -10.69 4.22
C SER A 368 -29.85 -12.21 4.19
N LYS A 369 -30.95 -12.79 4.69
CA LYS A 369 -31.24 -14.24 4.60
C LYS A 369 -31.62 -14.66 3.18
N ALA A 370 -32.35 -13.83 2.44
CA ALA A 370 -32.64 -14.05 1.03
C ALA A 370 -31.40 -13.87 0.13
N ILE A 371 -30.52 -12.94 0.47
CA ILE A 371 -29.21 -12.79 -0.18
C ILE A 371 -28.29 -13.96 0.18
N PHE A 372 -28.29 -14.42 1.44
CA PHE A 372 -27.55 -15.59 1.89
C PHE A 372 -28.01 -16.88 1.22
N SER A 373 -29.32 -17.12 1.08
CA SER A 373 -29.80 -18.33 0.40
C SER A 373 -29.38 -18.38 -1.07
N ARG A 374 -29.17 -17.21 -1.70
CA ARG A 374 -28.64 -17.07 -3.07
C ARG A 374 -27.12 -17.10 -3.14
N ASN A 375 -26.41 -16.67 -2.10
CA ASN A 375 -24.96 -16.48 -2.08
C ASN A 375 -24.28 -17.24 -0.93
N LYS A 376 -24.81 -18.41 -0.55
CA LYS A 376 -24.38 -19.16 0.64
C LYS A 376 -22.88 -19.45 0.63
N GLU A 377 -22.35 -19.87 -0.52
CA GLU A 377 -20.92 -20.13 -0.71
C GLU A 377 -20.08 -18.86 -0.57
N SER A 378 -20.55 -17.72 -1.11
CA SER A 378 -19.89 -16.42 -0.94
C SER A 378 -19.84 -15.95 0.52
N TYR A 379 -20.91 -16.19 1.29
CA TYR A 379 -20.93 -15.85 2.72
C TYR A 379 -19.98 -16.74 3.53
N LEU A 380 -19.96 -18.04 3.25
CA LEU A 380 -19.01 -18.97 3.86
C LEU A 380 -17.57 -18.58 3.56
N LEU A 381 -17.28 -18.25 2.30
CA LEU A 381 -15.97 -17.77 1.86
C LEU A 381 -15.58 -16.46 2.55
N THR A 382 -16.54 -15.54 2.76
CA THR A 382 -16.27 -14.28 3.47
C THR A 382 -15.98 -14.53 4.95
N GLN A 383 -16.68 -15.46 5.60
CA GLN A 383 -16.38 -15.86 6.98
C GLN A 383 -15.02 -16.53 7.09
N GLU A 384 -14.69 -17.42 6.17
CA GLU A 384 -13.39 -18.09 6.11
C GLU A 384 -12.26 -17.08 5.95
N LEU A 385 -12.42 -16.09 5.07
CA LEU A 385 -11.49 -14.97 4.93
C LEU A 385 -11.31 -14.22 6.24
N ILE A 386 -12.41 -13.81 6.90
CA ILE A 386 -12.34 -13.08 8.17
C ILE A 386 -11.74 -13.92 9.31
N TYR A 387 -12.01 -15.23 9.33
CA TYR A 387 -11.45 -16.16 10.30
C TYR A 387 -9.94 -16.36 10.12
N TYR A 388 -9.45 -16.47 8.89
CA TYR A 388 -8.02 -16.64 8.67
C TYR A 388 -7.21 -15.39 8.99
N MET A 389 -7.81 -14.21 8.89
CA MET A 389 -7.19 -12.94 9.25
C MET A 389 -6.87 -12.79 10.74
N SER A 390 -7.32 -13.70 11.60
CA SER A 390 -7.02 -13.70 13.03
C SER A 390 -5.96 -14.74 13.46
N LYS A 391 -5.34 -15.47 12.51
CA LYS A 391 -4.32 -16.51 12.79
C LYS A 391 -2.89 -15.98 12.79
N SER A 392 -1.99 -16.66 13.54
CA SER A 392 -0.64 -16.20 13.90
C SER A 392 0.41 -16.29 12.79
N GLU A 393 1.38 -15.36 12.81
CA GLU A 393 2.42 -15.12 11.79
C GLU A 393 3.35 -16.30 11.47
N HIS A 394 3.47 -17.31 12.34
CA HIS A 394 4.52 -18.34 12.23
C HIS A 394 4.26 -19.38 11.12
N GLU A 395 3.01 -19.73 10.83
CA GLU A 395 2.66 -20.70 9.78
C GLU A 395 2.91 -20.13 8.36
N TYR A 396 2.98 -18.80 8.22
CA TYR A 396 3.12 -18.11 6.91
C TYR A 396 4.53 -18.18 6.35
N GLN A 397 5.55 -18.10 7.20
CA GLN A 397 6.94 -18.03 6.74
C GLN A 397 7.33 -19.29 5.97
N VAL A 398 6.96 -20.47 6.48
CA VAL A 398 7.26 -21.76 5.82
C VAL A 398 6.48 -21.91 4.51
N ALA A 399 5.21 -21.50 4.48
CA ALA A 399 4.39 -21.54 3.27
C ALA A 399 4.93 -20.59 2.18
N ILE A 400 5.36 -19.39 2.55
CA ILE A 400 5.94 -18.40 1.64
C ILE A 400 7.30 -18.88 1.11
N GLN A 401 8.16 -19.47 1.95
CA GLN A 401 9.43 -20.05 1.52
C GLN A 401 9.23 -21.19 0.52
N LYS A 402 8.30 -22.10 0.80
CA LYS A 402 7.96 -23.18 -0.12
C LYS A 402 7.44 -22.64 -1.45
N LEU A 403 6.51 -21.66 -1.39
CA LEU A 403 5.94 -21.06 -2.58
C LEU A 403 7.00 -20.31 -3.40
N TYR A 404 7.98 -19.65 -2.77
CA TYR A 404 9.10 -19.03 -3.47
C TYR A 404 9.88 -20.04 -4.32
N VAL A 405 10.17 -21.22 -3.77
CA VAL A 405 10.84 -22.30 -4.51
C VAL A 405 9.94 -22.84 -5.63
N ASP A 406 8.66 -23.09 -5.35
CA ASP A 406 7.70 -23.58 -6.34
C ASP A 406 7.52 -22.59 -7.51
N LEU A 407 7.70 -21.30 -7.25
CA LEU A 407 7.67 -20.21 -8.24
C LEU A 407 9.02 -19.99 -8.95
N GLY A 408 10.00 -20.87 -8.79
CA GLY A 408 11.29 -20.80 -9.50
C GLY A 408 12.37 -19.98 -8.81
N GLY A 409 12.19 -19.62 -7.54
CA GLY A 409 13.24 -19.03 -6.71
C GLY A 409 14.34 -20.02 -6.36
N ASP A 410 15.57 -19.54 -6.15
CA ASP A 410 16.71 -20.39 -5.80
C ASP A 410 16.71 -20.70 -4.30
N PHE A 411 16.68 -21.99 -3.96
CA PHE A 411 16.76 -22.43 -2.57
C PHE A 411 18.06 -21.97 -1.87
N GLY A 412 19.15 -21.80 -2.61
CA GLY A 412 20.41 -21.27 -2.10
C GLY A 412 20.27 -19.85 -1.54
N ASP A 413 19.44 -19.02 -2.16
CA ASP A 413 19.19 -17.64 -1.71
C ASP A 413 18.44 -17.59 -0.37
N LEU A 414 17.66 -18.63 -0.03
CA LEU A 414 16.98 -18.74 1.26
C LEU A 414 17.93 -19.12 2.41
N ILE A 415 18.99 -19.88 2.13
CA ILE A 415 19.95 -20.33 3.13
C ILE A 415 20.94 -19.21 3.48
N LEU A 416 21.29 -18.36 2.52
CA LEU A 416 22.26 -17.28 2.68
C LEU A 416 21.66 -15.98 3.26
N GLY A 417 20.33 -15.90 3.38
CA GLY A 417 19.59 -14.71 3.85
C GLY A 417 19.17 -14.73 5.32
N ASN A 418 19.64 -15.68 6.14
CA ASN A 418 19.41 -15.76 7.58
C ASN A 418 20.65 -15.41 8.41
#